data_AF-A0A9W7CQR2-F1
#
_entry.id   AF-A0A9W7CQR2-F1
#
_cell.length_a   1.000
_cell.length_b   1.000
_cell.length_c   1.000
_cell.angle_alpha   90.00
_cell.angle_beta   90.00
_cell.angle_gamma   90.00
#
_symmetry.space_group_name_H-M   'P 1'
#
loop_
_entity.id
_entity.type
_entity.pdbx_description
1 polymer ?
#
loop_
_entity_poly.entity_id
_entity_poly.type
_entity_poly.pdbx_seq_one_letter_code
_entity_poly.pdbx_strand_id
1 'polypeptide(L)'
;MIGTIYKIIHTQSDLCYVGSTLNKELKQRWKGHKDAYKNWLNDETNPKCSVYPFFKQYGIDTLKMILVKEYEVIDRTHLEAYEQLWINKLTCINRNNTIQFKKLSNKQYREDNRNRINAQKQNHYELNRLRLCEVAKAYRANNKEKVKETERNRTRPEIYTLQKIKKHNCDCGGKYTHSNRAKHFKSDKHVQWQAAQ
;
A
#
# COMPACT_ATOMS: atom_id res chain seq x y z
N MET A 1 24.96 -14.51 0.79
CA MET A 1 25.85 -13.33 0.62
C MET A 1 26.04 -12.67 1.98
N ILE A 2 27.16 -12.00 2.24
CA ILE A 2 27.34 -11.30 3.53
C ILE A 2 26.79 -9.87 3.38
N GLY A 3 25.87 -9.52 4.29
CA GLY A 3 25.34 -8.18 4.43
C GLY A 3 25.77 -7.55 5.74
N THR A 4 26.10 -6.27 5.69
CA THR A 4 26.69 -5.55 6.80
C THR A 4 25.74 -4.45 7.26
N ILE A 5 25.41 -4.44 8.56
CA ILE A 5 24.71 -3.33 9.22
C ILE A 5 25.76 -2.44 9.89
N TYR A 6 25.63 -1.14 9.69
CA TYR A 6 26.48 -0.13 10.28
C TYR A 6 25.66 1.00 10.89
N LYS A 7 26.32 1.80 11.74
CA LYS A 7 25.79 3.07 12.24
C LYS A 7 26.74 4.21 11.93
N ILE A 8 26.19 5.38 11.64
CA ILE A 8 26.92 6.63 11.61
C ILE A 8 26.58 7.38 12.88
N ILE A 9 27.60 7.74 13.66
CA ILE A 9 27.43 8.46 14.91
C ILE A 9 28.23 9.75 14.91
N HIS A 10 27.75 10.72 15.67
CA HIS A 10 28.55 11.87 16.07
C HIS A 10 29.06 11.63 17.49
N THR A 11 30.33 11.95 17.79
CA THR A 11 30.92 11.62 19.09
C THR A 11 30.46 12.53 20.22
N GLN A 12 29.95 13.72 19.91
CA GLN A 12 29.57 14.74 20.89
C GLN A 12 28.04 14.92 21.02
N SER A 13 27.24 14.13 20.31
CA SER A 13 25.78 14.18 20.40
C SER A 13 25.17 12.79 20.28
N ASP A 14 23.90 12.65 20.63
CA ASP A 14 23.14 11.40 20.52
C ASP A 14 22.70 11.07 19.07
N LEU A 15 23.34 11.70 18.09
CA LEU A 15 23.04 11.45 16.69
C LEU A 15 23.49 10.03 16.31
N CYS A 16 22.51 9.21 15.93
CA CYS A 16 22.73 7.88 15.41
C CYS A 16 21.91 7.69 14.14
N TYR A 17 22.55 7.28 13.05
CA TYR A 17 21.90 6.82 11.83
C TYR A 17 22.27 5.36 11.60
N VAL A 18 21.30 4.53 11.24
CA VAL A 18 21.52 3.11 10.92
C VAL A 18 21.41 2.92 9.41
N GLY A 19 22.28 2.10 8.84
CA GLY A 19 22.22 1.72 7.44
C GLY A 19 22.74 0.32 7.19
N SER A 20 22.44 -0.21 6.01
CA SER A 20 22.98 -1.49 5.55
C SER A 20 23.75 -1.38 4.23
N THR A 21 24.59 -2.36 3.96
CA THR A 21 25.30 -2.50 2.69
C THR A 21 25.64 -3.95 2.38
N LEU A 22 25.64 -4.27 1.08
CA LEU A 22 26.16 -5.53 0.54
C LEU A 22 27.58 -5.35 -0.05
N ASN A 23 28.18 -4.18 0.13
CA ASN A 23 29.55 -3.93 -0.30
C ASN A 23 30.49 -4.79 0.55
N LYS A 24 31.58 -5.27 -0.07
CA LYS A 24 32.61 -6.06 0.63
C LYS A 24 33.28 -5.28 1.77
N GLU A 25 33.36 -3.95 1.64
CA GLU A 25 34.01 -3.10 2.63
C GLU A 25 33.16 -1.89 3.02
N LEU A 26 33.14 -1.58 4.32
CA LEU A 26 32.49 -0.38 4.84
C LEU A 26 33.08 0.91 4.27
N LYS A 27 34.39 0.96 3.98
CA LYS A 27 35.03 2.16 3.41
C LYS A 27 34.40 2.59 2.08
N GLN A 28 34.02 1.62 1.24
CA GLN A 28 33.34 1.88 -0.03
C GLN A 28 31.96 2.50 0.20
N ARG A 29 31.21 2.01 1.20
CA ARG A 29 29.91 2.58 1.57
C ARG A 29 30.05 3.99 2.13
N TRP A 30 31.08 4.25 2.92
CA TRP A 30 31.38 5.59 3.45
C TRP A 30 31.68 6.58 2.33
N LYS A 31 32.54 6.18 1.37
CA LYS A 31 32.81 6.98 0.17
C LYS A 31 31.51 7.30 -0.58
N GLY A 32 30.64 6.32 -0.77
CA GLY A 32 29.33 6.52 -1.40
C GLY A 32 28.45 7.55 -0.68
N HIS A 33 28.45 7.56 0.66
CA HIS A 33 27.79 8.61 1.44
C HIS A 33 28.42 9.99 1.22
N LYS A 34 29.75 10.10 1.17
CA LYS A 34 30.45 11.37 0.90
C LYS A 34 30.11 11.92 -0.49
N ASP A 35 30.13 11.07 -1.50
CA ASP A 35 29.86 11.46 -2.89
C ASP A 35 28.39 11.86 -3.07
N ALA A 36 27.46 11.09 -2.49
CA ALA A 36 26.04 11.43 -2.53
C ALA A 36 25.71 12.71 -1.75
N TYR A 37 26.44 13.00 -0.67
CA TYR A 37 26.34 14.27 0.06
C TYR A 37 26.81 15.45 -0.80
N LYS A 38 27.92 15.34 -1.54
CA LYS A 38 28.37 16.37 -2.48
C LYS A 38 27.31 16.69 -3.53
N ASN A 39 26.67 15.65 -4.09
CA ASN A 39 25.59 15.84 -5.04
C ASN A 39 24.36 16.52 -4.42
N TRP A 40 24.05 16.21 -3.15
CA TRP A 40 22.96 16.84 -2.43
C TRP A 40 23.21 18.33 -2.13
N LEU A 41 24.46 18.75 -1.90
CA LEU A 41 24.80 20.17 -1.72
C LEU A 41 24.46 21.05 -2.94
N ASN A 42 24.39 20.47 -4.14
CA ASN A 42 24.02 21.21 -5.35
C ASN A 42 22.50 21.41 -5.50
N ASP A 43 21.69 20.60 -4.82
CA ASP A 43 20.21 20.65 -4.85
C ASP A 43 19.65 20.22 -3.49
N GLU A 44 19.60 21.20 -2.57
CA GLU A 44 19.21 21.00 -1.17
C GLU A 44 17.71 20.78 -0.96
N THR A 45 16.91 20.67 -2.03
CA THR A 45 15.45 20.67 -1.95
C THR A 45 14.86 19.43 -1.25
N ASN A 46 15.57 18.30 -1.20
CA ASN A 46 15.20 17.16 -0.36
C ASN A 46 16.38 16.21 -0.04
N PRO A 47 16.78 16.03 1.23
CA PRO A 47 17.86 15.11 1.57
C PRO A 47 17.43 13.65 1.33
N LYS A 48 18.03 13.02 0.31
CA LYS A 48 17.86 11.58 0.00
C LYS A 48 18.25 10.67 1.17
N CYS A 49 19.09 11.14 2.08
CA CYS A 49 19.50 10.44 3.29
C CYS A 49 19.34 11.36 4.50
N SER A 50 18.75 10.86 5.59
CA SER A 50 18.47 11.68 6.78
C SER A 50 19.72 12.21 7.50
N VAL A 51 20.90 11.64 7.23
CA VAL A 51 22.17 12.07 7.83
C VAL A 51 22.78 13.32 7.17
N TYR A 52 22.41 13.66 5.93
CA TYR A 52 23.07 14.73 5.17
C TYR A 52 22.95 16.14 5.77
N PRO A 53 21.78 16.55 6.33
CA PRO A 53 21.70 17.82 7.05
C PRO A 53 22.71 17.92 8.19
N PHE A 54 22.99 16.79 8.85
CA PHE A 54 23.93 16.74 9.97
C PHE A 54 25.39 16.69 9.53
N PHE A 55 25.68 16.14 8.34
CA PHE A 55 27.00 16.31 7.71
C PHE A 55 27.30 17.78 7.45
N LYS A 56 26.31 18.57 7.02
CA LYS A 56 26.44 20.02 6.84
C LYS A 56 26.57 20.75 8.18
N GLN A 57 25.79 20.36 9.19
CA GLN A 57 25.77 21.02 10.50
C GLN A 57 27.06 20.80 11.31
N TYR A 58 27.55 19.56 11.39
CA TYR A 58 28.69 19.19 12.26
C TYR A 58 30.00 19.00 11.50
N GLY A 59 29.97 19.00 10.16
CA GLY A 59 31.11 18.66 9.32
C GLY A 59 31.31 17.15 9.20
N ILE A 60 31.54 16.64 7.99
CA ILE A 60 31.55 15.19 7.73
C ILE A 60 32.64 14.40 8.48
N ASP A 61 33.74 15.06 8.83
CA ASP A 61 34.88 14.42 9.49
C ASP A 61 34.69 14.24 11.00
N THR A 62 33.69 14.91 11.60
CA THR A 62 33.31 14.70 13.01
C THR A 62 32.44 13.46 13.20
N LEU A 63 31.84 12.96 12.12
CA LEU A 63 31.02 11.75 12.14
C LEU A 63 31.85 10.50 11.83
N LYS A 64 31.54 9.41 12.52
CA LYS A 64 32.21 8.11 12.36
C LYS A 64 31.21 7.05 11.96
N MET A 65 31.59 6.23 10.99
CA MET A 65 30.84 5.04 10.60
C MET A 65 31.43 3.80 11.28
N ILE A 66 30.58 3.05 11.99
CA ILE A 66 30.96 1.93 12.84
C ILE A 66 30.17 0.70 12.41
N LEU A 67 30.86 -0.43 12.28
CA LEU A 67 30.24 -1.74 12.07
C LEU A 67 29.35 -2.10 13.26
N VAL A 68 28.11 -2.48 13.00
CA VAL A 68 27.21 -2.98 14.05
C VAL A 68 27.23 -4.50 14.06
N LYS A 69 26.93 -5.14 12.93
CA LYS A 69 26.89 -6.59 12.80
C LYS A 69 26.87 -7.03 11.33
N GLU A 70 27.44 -8.19 11.06
CA GLU A 70 27.35 -8.88 9.77
C GLU A 70 26.37 -10.03 9.83
N TYR A 71 25.68 -10.27 8.73
CA TYR A 71 24.67 -11.31 8.58
C TYR A 71 24.86 -12.05 7.27
N GLU A 72 24.69 -13.36 7.31
CA GLU A 72 24.45 -14.13 6.10
C GLU A 72 23.01 -13.88 5.63
N VAL A 73 22.87 -13.28 4.46
CA VAL A 73 21.59 -12.93 3.86
C VAL A 73 21.40 -13.64 2.53
N ILE A 74 20.13 -13.81 2.16
CA ILE A 74 19.71 -14.49 0.93
C ILE A 74 19.63 -13.45 -0.19
N ASP A 75 19.01 -12.32 0.13
CA ASP A 75 18.81 -11.19 -0.76
C ASP A 75 18.91 -9.86 0.00
N ARG A 76 18.69 -8.76 -0.73
CA ARG A 76 18.70 -7.41 -0.17
C ARG A 76 17.54 -7.17 0.80
N THR A 77 16.36 -7.73 0.55
CA THR A 77 15.20 -7.55 1.42
C THR A 77 15.42 -8.20 2.78
N HIS A 78 16.09 -9.34 2.82
CA HIS A 78 16.50 -9.98 4.07
C HIS A 78 17.48 -9.08 4.86
N LEU A 79 18.42 -8.42 4.20
CA LEU A 79 19.30 -7.44 4.85
C LEU A 79 18.53 -6.21 5.37
N GLU A 80 17.58 -5.69 4.58
CA GLU A 80 16.72 -4.57 4.97
C GLU A 80 15.87 -4.90 6.21
N ALA A 81 15.54 -6.16 6.44
CA ALA A 81 14.83 -6.61 7.64
C ALA A 81 15.70 -6.49 8.89
N TYR A 82 16.98 -6.87 8.78
CA TYR A 82 17.95 -6.65 9.86
C TYR A 82 18.19 -5.17 10.09
N GLU A 83 18.26 -4.35 9.03
CA GLU A 83 18.36 -2.90 9.17
C GLU A 83 17.16 -2.33 9.94
N GLN A 84 15.93 -2.74 9.61
CA GLN A 84 14.72 -2.32 10.33
C GLN A 84 14.77 -2.72 11.80
N LEU A 85 15.24 -3.93 12.10
CA LEU A 85 15.37 -4.42 13.47
C LEU A 85 16.29 -3.51 14.28
N TRP A 86 17.43 -3.11 13.73
CA TRP A 86 18.36 -2.19 14.40
C TRP A 86 17.82 -0.77 14.51
N ILE A 87 17.09 -0.28 13.50
CA ILE A 87 16.36 0.99 13.56
C ILE A 87 15.35 0.97 14.71
N ASN A 88 14.61 -0.13 14.90
CA ASN A 88 13.62 -0.25 15.97
C ASN A 88 14.27 -0.37 17.36
N LYS A 89 15.48 -0.95 17.44
CA LYS A 89 16.20 -1.20 18.69
C LYS A 89 16.95 0.03 19.19
N LEU A 90 17.34 0.94 18.30
CA LEU A 90 18.18 2.09 18.60
C LEU A 90 17.40 3.39 18.43
N THR A 91 17.67 4.38 19.29
CA THR A 91 17.22 5.75 19.04
C THR A 91 18.04 6.30 17.86
N CYS A 92 17.42 6.45 16.69
CA CYS A 92 18.11 6.86 15.47
C CYS A 92 17.31 7.87 14.64
N ILE A 93 18.02 8.61 13.78
CA ILE A 93 17.46 9.69 12.94
C ILE A 93 16.90 9.20 11.60
N ASN A 94 16.76 7.88 11.40
CA ASN A 94 16.19 7.31 10.20
C ASN A 94 14.72 7.75 10.06
N ARG A 95 14.37 8.41 8.94
CA ARG A 95 13.03 8.97 8.73
C ARG A 95 12.01 7.94 8.25
N ASN A 96 12.48 6.94 7.52
CA ASN A 96 11.63 5.97 6.84
C ASN A 96 12.01 4.56 7.26
N ASN A 97 11.00 3.70 7.39
CA ASN A 97 11.19 2.27 7.53
C ASN A 97 11.79 1.68 6.26
N THR A 98 12.75 0.77 6.42
CA THR A 98 13.43 0.07 5.32
C THR A 98 12.51 -0.96 4.69
N ILE A 99 11.68 -1.64 5.50
CA ILE A 99 10.66 -2.56 5.01
C ILE A 99 9.27 -1.96 5.17
N GLN A 100 8.54 -1.92 4.06
CA GLN A 100 7.13 -1.52 4.04
C GLN A 100 6.23 -2.70 3.68
N PHE A 101 5.54 -3.24 4.68
CA PHE A 101 4.49 -4.22 4.45
C PHE A 101 3.21 -3.50 4.00
N LYS A 102 2.95 -3.44 2.69
CA LYS A 102 1.81 -2.71 2.09
C LYS A 102 0.48 -2.91 2.83
N LYS A 103 0.16 -4.15 3.23
CA LYS A 103 -1.11 -4.48 3.91
C LYS A 103 -1.19 -3.91 5.33
N LEU A 104 -0.09 -3.97 6.10
CA LEU A 104 0.01 -3.39 7.44
C LEU A 104 0.02 -1.86 7.36
N SER A 105 0.78 -1.30 6.42
CA SER A 105 0.87 0.15 6.18
C SER A 105 -0.50 0.77 5.86
N ASN A 106 -1.32 0.11 5.05
CA ASN A 106 -2.66 0.59 4.70
C ASN A 106 -3.64 0.52 5.88
N LYS A 107 -3.53 -0.50 6.74
CA LYS A 107 -4.36 -0.61 7.93
C LYS A 107 -4.01 0.51 8.92
N GLN A 108 -2.73 0.67 9.22
CA GLN A 108 -2.22 1.71 10.11
C GLN A 108 -2.61 3.10 9.60
N TYR A 109 -2.40 3.37 8.31
CA TYR A 109 -2.80 4.64 7.70
C TYR A 109 -4.29 4.93 7.88
N ARG A 110 -5.17 3.94 7.64
CA ARG A 110 -6.63 4.11 7.83
C ARG A 110 -7.00 4.38 9.28
N GLU A 111 -6.24 3.82 10.22
CA GLU A 111 -6.46 3.98 11.65
C GLU A 111 -6.02 5.38 12.11
N ASP A 112 -4.78 5.76 11.81
CA ASP A 112 -4.21 7.07 12.14
C ASP A 112 -5.00 8.22 11.51
N ASN A 113 -5.53 8.01 10.30
CA ASN A 113 -6.24 9.03 9.55
C ASN A 113 -7.78 8.85 9.58
N ARG A 114 -8.29 8.00 10.47
CA ARG A 114 -9.73 7.64 10.55
C ARG A 114 -10.62 8.88 10.57
N ASN A 115 -10.30 9.84 11.44
CA ASN A 115 -11.12 11.05 11.62
C ASN A 115 -11.11 11.93 10.38
N ARG A 116 -9.94 12.15 9.76
CA ARG A 116 -9.82 12.92 8.51
C ARG A 116 -10.62 12.27 7.37
N ILE A 117 -10.50 10.95 7.22
CA ILE A 117 -11.22 10.20 6.19
C ILE A 117 -12.73 10.30 6.41
N ASN A 118 -13.19 10.19 7.67
CA ASN A 118 -14.61 10.30 8.00
C ASN A 118 -15.14 11.72 7.75
N ALA A 119 -14.39 12.75 8.14
CA ALA A 119 -14.77 14.14 7.89
C ALA A 119 -14.90 14.44 6.39
N GLN A 120 -13.95 13.95 5.57
CA GLN A 120 -14.03 14.08 4.11
C GLN A 120 -15.28 13.39 3.53
N LYS A 121 -15.60 12.17 4.01
CA LYS A 121 -16.81 11.45 3.58
C LYS A 121 -18.08 12.19 3.97
N GLN A 122 -18.15 12.73 5.18
CA GLN A 122 -19.29 13.52 5.65
C GLN A 122 -19.48 14.78 4.79
N ASN A 123 -18.41 15.55 4.57
CA ASN A 123 -18.46 16.75 3.75
C ASN A 123 -18.91 16.43 2.31
N HIS A 124 -18.34 15.38 1.70
CA HIS A 124 -18.79 14.93 0.38
C HIS A 124 -20.29 14.58 0.37
N TYR A 125 -20.78 13.88 1.39
CA TYR A 125 -22.19 13.55 1.52
C TYR A 125 -23.05 14.81 1.65
N GLU A 126 -22.69 15.77 2.50
CA GLU A 126 -23.43 17.02 2.69
C GLU A 126 -23.53 17.83 1.41
N LEU A 127 -22.42 18.03 0.70
CA LEU A 127 -22.38 18.75 -0.58
C LEU A 127 -23.23 18.08 -1.66
N ASN A 128 -23.30 16.74 -1.66
CA ASN A 128 -24.00 15.99 -2.70
C ASN A 128 -25.39 15.51 -2.29
N ARG A 129 -25.83 15.74 -1.04
CA ARG A 129 -27.05 15.13 -0.47
C ARG A 129 -28.29 15.42 -1.32
N LEU A 130 -28.45 16.67 -1.76
CA LEU A 130 -29.59 17.09 -2.57
C LEU A 130 -29.58 16.40 -3.93
N ARG A 131 -28.45 16.46 -4.65
CA ARG A 131 -28.25 15.78 -5.92
C ARG A 131 -28.50 14.27 -5.83
N LEU A 132 -27.98 13.62 -4.79
CA LEU A 132 -28.19 12.18 -4.55
C LEU A 132 -29.66 11.85 -4.30
N CYS A 133 -30.36 12.72 -3.55
CA CYS A 133 -31.79 12.57 -3.28
C CYS A 133 -32.62 12.74 -4.56
N GLU A 134 -32.31 13.72 -5.39
CA GLU A 134 -32.97 13.95 -6.68
C GLU A 134 -32.76 12.79 -7.65
N VAL A 135 -31.52 12.31 -7.79
CA VAL A 135 -31.21 11.12 -8.59
C VAL A 135 -31.98 9.90 -8.10
N ALA A 136 -32.05 9.69 -6.78
CA ALA A 136 -32.80 8.58 -6.19
C ALA A 136 -34.32 8.71 -6.44
N LYS A 137 -34.88 9.93 -6.33
CA LYS A 137 -36.30 10.20 -6.64
C LYS A 137 -36.61 9.94 -8.11
N ALA A 138 -35.79 10.48 -9.02
CA ALA A 138 -35.94 10.27 -10.47
C ALA A 138 -35.86 8.78 -10.81
N TYR A 139 -34.92 8.04 -10.22
CA TYR A 139 -34.82 6.61 -10.39
C TYR A 139 -36.09 5.87 -9.95
N ARG A 140 -36.63 6.19 -8.75
CA ARG A 140 -37.87 5.58 -8.24
C ARG A 140 -39.08 5.91 -9.11
N ALA A 141 -39.19 7.16 -9.60
CA ALA A 141 -40.27 7.56 -10.48
C ALA A 141 -40.24 6.78 -11.80
N ASN A 142 -39.06 6.70 -12.42
CA ASN A 142 -38.87 6.04 -13.72
C ASN A 142 -38.94 4.50 -13.63
N ASN A 143 -38.70 3.92 -12.45
CA ASN A 143 -38.69 2.46 -12.24
C ASN A 143 -39.81 1.98 -11.30
N LYS A 144 -40.90 2.76 -11.17
CA LYS A 144 -41.98 2.53 -10.20
C LYS A 144 -42.54 1.10 -10.23
N GLU A 145 -42.73 0.54 -11.42
CA GLU A 145 -43.24 -0.83 -11.59
C GLU A 145 -42.23 -1.90 -11.16
N LYS A 146 -40.93 -1.72 -11.46
CA LYS A 146 -39.87 -2.62 -10.98
C LYS A 146 -39.73 -2.60 -9.46
N VAL A 147 -39.89 -1.43 -8.85
CA VAL A 147 -39.85 -1.28 -7.38
C VAL A 147 -41.01 -2.03 -6.74
N LYS A 148 -42.24 -1.83 -7.24
CA LYS A 148 -43.43 -2.57 -6.77
C LYS A 148 -43.31 -4.08 -6.99
N GLU A 149 -42.80 -4.51 -8.14
CA GLU A 149 -42.57 -5.93 -8.44
C GLU A 149 -41.56 -6.54 -7.46
N THR A 150 -40.47 -5.83 -7.15
CA THR A 150 -39.47 -6.26 -6.17
C THR A 150 -40.07 -6.37 -4.77
N GLU A 151 -40.91 -5.41 -4.36
CA GLU A 151 -41.62 -5.45 -3.08
C GLU A 151 -42.62 -6.61 -3.00
N ARG A 152 -43.41 -6.84 -4.06
CA ARG A 152 -44.31 -8.00 -4.17
C ARG A 152 -43.57 -9.34 -4.11
N ASN A 153 -42.39 -9.43 -4.72
CA ASN A 153 -41.57 -10.64 -4.69
C ASN A 153 -40.94 -10.89 -3.31
N ARG A 154 -40.71 -9.84 -2.50
CA ARG A 154 -40.24 -9.98 -1.11
C ARG A 154 -41.29 -10.58 -0.18
N THR A 155 -42.57 -10.27 -0.39
CA THR A 155 -43.68 -10.79 0.43
C THR A 155 -44.18 -12.17 -0.02
N ARG A 156 -43.67 -12.71 -1.13
CA ARG A 156 -44.00 -14.06 -1.63
C ARG A 156 -42.73 -14.93 -1.83
N PRO A 157 -42.22 -15.57 -0.77
CA PRO A 157 -40.92 -16.26 -0.75
C PRO A 157 -40.73 -17.33 -1.83
N GLU A 158 -41.81 -18.00 -2.25
CA GLU A 158 -41.79 -19.01 -3.31
C GLU A 158 -41.36 -18.42 -4.65
N ILE A 159 -41.87 -17.24 -5.03
CA ILE A 159 -41.52 -16.56 -6.28
C ILE A 159 -40.07 -16.09 -6.26
N TYR A 160 -39.62 -15.54 -5.13
CA TYR A 160 -38.22 -15.14 -4.94
C TYR A 160 -37.27 -16.33 -5.08
N THR A 161 -37.63 -17.48 -4.51
CA THR A 161 -36.85 -18.72 -4.59
C THR A 161 -36.79 -19.24 -6.03
N LEU A 162 -37.94 -19.26 -6.74
CA LEU A 162 -38.02 -19.65 -8.16
C LEU A 162 -37.18 -18.73 -9.06
N GLN A 163 -37.17 -17.42 -8.83
CA GLN A 163 -36.34 -16.47 -9.57
C GLN A 163 -34.84 -16.71 -9.33
N LYS A 164 -34.44 -17.08 -8.11
CA LYS A 164 -33.03 -17.30 -7.74
C LYS A 164 -32.45 -18.58 -8.35
N ILE A 165 -33.27 -19.63 -8.48
CA ILE A 165 -32.88 -20.90 -9.11
C ILE A 165 -33.09 -20.93 -10.63
N LYS A 166 -33.71 -19.88 -11.19
CA LYS A 166 -33.93 -19.74 -12.63
C LYS A 166 -32.58 -19.84 -13.37
N LYS A 167 -32.53 -20.77 -14.32
CA LYS A 167 -31.39 -20.94 -15.22
C LYS A 167 -31.61 -20.06 -16.46
N HIS A 168 -30.57 -19.32 -16.82
CA HIS A 168 -30.48 -18.52 -18.03
C HIS A 168 -29.65 -19.29 -19.05
N ASN A 169 -30.09 -19.28 -20.30
CA ASN A 169 -29.31 -19.82 -21.40
C ASN A 169 -28.23 -18.80 -21.80
N CYS A 170 -27.08 -19.30 -22.21
CA CYS A 170 -25.97 -18.52 -22.75
C CYS A 170 -25.70 -18.95 -24.18
N ASP A 171 -25.29 -18.02 -25.03
CA ASP A 171 -25.02 -18.25 -26.46
C ASP A 171 -23.89 -19.26 -26.71
N CYS A 172 -23.00 -19.48 -25.72
CA CYS A 172 -22.04 -20.59 -25.72
C CYS A 172 -22.69 -22.00 -25.57
N GLY A 173 -24.02 -22.09 -25.59
CA GLY A 173 -24.81 -23.31 -25.34
C GLY A 173 -24.82 -23.76 -23.88
N GLY A 174 -24.32 -22.95 -22.95
CA GLY A 174 -24.34 -23.21 -21.51
C GLY A 174 -25.61 -22.70 -20.82
N LYS A 175 -25.86 -23.16 -19.58
CA LYS A 175 -26.91 -22.63 -18.70
C LYS A 175 -26.33 -22.23 -17.35
N TYR A 176 -26.78 -21.11 -16.79
CA TYR A 176 -26.31 -20.62 -15.49
C TYR A 176 -27.43 -19.99 -14.66
N THR A 177 -27.34 -20.07 -13.34
CA THR A 177 -28.21 -19.28 -12.43
C THR A 177 -27.60 -17.92 -12.16
N HIS A 178 -28.40 -16.95 -11.70
CA HIS A 178 -27.90 -15.60 -11.38
C HIS A 178 -26.69 -15.62 -10.44
N SER A 179 -26.70 -16.47 -9.41
CA SER A 179 -25.59 -16.64 -8.46
C SER A 179 -24.32 -17.23 -9.09
N ASN A 180 -24.46 -18.08 -10.10
CA ASN A 180 -23.35 -18.75 -10.77
C ASN A 180 -22.93 -18.10 -12.10
N ARG A 181 -23.56 -16.98 -12.48
CA ARG A 181 -23.28 -16.24 -13.71
C ARG A 181 -21.79 -15.92 -13.88
N ALA A 182 -21.18 -15.37 -12.83
CA ALA A 182 -19.75 -15.02 -12.87
C ALA A 182 -18.83 -16.23 -13.00
N LYS A 183 -19.19 -17.37 -12.39
CA LYS A 183 -18.42 -18.62 -12.55
C LYS A 183 -18.57 -19.18 -13.96
N HIS A 184 -19.78 -19.15 -14.51
CA HIS A 184 -20.05 -19.59 -15.87
C HIS A 184 -19.21 -18.83 -16.90
N PHE A 185 -19.16 -17.49 -16.83
CA PHE A 185 -18.36 -16.69 -17.76
C PHE A 185 -16.85 -16.85 -17.61
N LYS A 186 -16.39 -17.38 -16.46
CA LYS A 186 -14.99 -17.74 -16.23
C LYS A 186 -14.69 -19.20 -16.53
N SER A 187 -15.68 -19.99 -16.92
CA SER A 187 -15.44 -21.39 -17.27
C SER A 187 -14.72 -21.48 -18.61
N ASP A 188 -13.85 -22.47 -18.75
CA ASP A 188 -13.05 -22.68 -19.95
C ASP A 188 -13.93 -22.76 -21.19
N LYS A 189 -15.10 -23.41 -21.08
CA LYS A 189 -16.10 -23.49 -22.16
C LYS A 189 -16.52 -22.11 -22.66
N HIS A 190 -16.84 -21.18 -21.76
CA HIS A 190 -17.30 -19.84 -22.15
C HIS A 190 -16.15 -19.00 -22.70
N VAL A 191 -14.97 -19.07 -22.07
CA VAL A 191 -13.76 -18.34 -22.51
C VAL A 191 -13.32 -18.80 -23.89
N GLN A 192 -13.32 -20.11 -24.16
CA GLN A 192 -12.98 -20.68 -25.47
C GLN A 192 -13.99 -20.30 -26.55
N TRP A 193 -15.28 -20.35 -26.25
CA TRP A 193 -16.32 -19.89 -27.20
C TRP A 193 -16.19 -18.40 -27.53
N GLN A 194 -15.89 -17.57 -26.52
CA GLN A 194 -15.70 -16.13 -26.72
C GLN A 194 -14.42 -15.83 -27.53
N ALA A 195 -13.36 -16.63 -27.38
CA ALA A 195 -12.13 -16.50 -28.16
C ALA A 195 -12.26 -17.01 -29.61
N ALA A 196 -13.31 -17.78 -29.91
CA ALA A 196 -13.60 -18.33 -31.23
C ALA A 196 -14.62 -17.48 -32.04
N GLN A 197 -15.05 -16.35 -31.49
CA GLN A 197 -15.90 -15.32 -32.13
C GLN A 197 -15.03 -14.21 -32.72
#